data_AF-A0A2V9V3E6-F1
#
_entry.id   AF-A0A2V9V3E6-F1
#
_cell.length_a   1.000
_cell.length_b   1.000
_cell.length_c   1.000
_cell.angle_alpha   90.00
_cell.angle_beta   90.00
_cell.angle_gamma   90.00
#
_symmetry.space_group_name_H-M   'P 1'
#
loop_
_entity.id
_entity.type
_entity.pdbx_description
1 polymer ?
#
loop_
_entity_poly.entity_id
_entity_poly.type
_entity_poly.pdbx_seq_one_letter_code
_entity_poly.pdbx_strand_id
1 'polypeptide(L)'
;FHFLDYREKAPAAARVDIYWDKQGNVIPNLSTVGYKAVGVPGSVAGMVAAEKKWGKLGLQKVILPAIRLARDGFPLPREYVHDFQNKRLAEFPESRHIFQRDGNFYQAGEIF
;
A
#
# COMPACT_ATOMS: atom_id res chain seq x y z
N PHE A 1 27.37 4.87 10.41
CA PHE A 1 25.93 4.55 10.46
C PHE A 1 25.22 5.37 9.40
N HIS A 2 24.35 4.79 8.58
CA HIS A 2 23.58 5.50 7.56
C HIS A 2 22.10 5.33 7.85
N PHE A 3 21.36 6.43 7.72
CA PHE A 3 19.91 6.45 7.80
C PHE A 3 19.38 7.13 6.53
N LEU A 4 18.41 6.51 5.87
CA LEU A 4 17.74 7.06 4.71
C LEU A 4 16.26 7.22 5.05
N ASP A 5 15.82 8.47 5.20
CA ASP A 5 14.40 8.78 5.39
C ASP A 5 13.70 8.83 4.04
N TYR A 6 12.73 7.94 3.86
CA TYR A 6 11.83 7.89 2.73
C TYR A 6 10.36 7.87 3.17
N ARG A 7 10.08 8.47 4.34
CA ARG A 7 8.73 8.66 4.85
C ARG A 7 7.89 9.45 3.85
N GLU A 8 6.60 9.14 3.81
CA GLU A 8 5.64 9.89 3.02
C GLU A 8 5.63 11.37 3.44
N LYS A 9 5.34 12.24 2.47
CA LYS A 9 5.13 13.66 2.72
C LYS A 9 3.67 14.02 2.53
N ALA A 10 3.19 15.00 3.30
CA ALA A 10 1.88 15.58 3.05
C ALA A 10 1.83 16.13 1.61
N PRO A 11 0.74 15.89 0.85
CA PRO A 11 0.57 16.49 -0.47
C PRO A 11 0.69 18.03 -0.42
N ALA A 12 1.13 18.66 -1.50
CA ALA A 12 1.31 20.11 -1.54
C ALA A 12 0.03 20.92 -1.26
N ALA A 13 -1.14 20.33 -1.55
CA ALA A 13 -2.45 20.92 -1.27
C ALA A 13 -2.97 20.61 0.16
N ALA A 14 -2.21 19.89 0.98
CA ALA A 14 -2.61 19.59 2.35
C ALA A 14 -2.61 20.86 3.22
N ARG A 15 -3.59 20.94 4.11
CA ARG A 15 -3.83 22.05 5.03
C ARG A 15 -4.11 21.51 6.43
N VAL A 16 -3.88 22.33 7.45
CA VAL A 16 -3.99 21.92 8.87
C VAL A 16 -5.40 21.42 9.23
N ASP A 17 -6.42 21.98 8.59
CA ASP A 17 -7.85 21.73 8.81
C ASP A 17 -8.45 20.71 7.82
N ILE A 18 -7.63 19.98 7.05
CA ILE A 18 -8.10 19.07 5.99
C ILE A 18 -9.04 17.97 6.51
N TYR A 19 -8.98 17.66 7.81
CA TYR A 19 -9.79 16.64 8.46
C TYR A 19 -10.88 17.21 9.37
N TRP A 20 -11.18 18.51 9.28
CA TRP A 20 -12.19 19.16 10.10
C TRP A 20 -13.45 19.50 9.30
N ASP A 21 -14.60 19.45 9.96
CA ASP A 21 -15.86 20.00 9.44
C ASP A 21 -15.90 21.53 9.58
N LYS A 22 -17.01 22.16 9.20
CA LYS A 22 -17.17 23.62 9.27
C LYS A 22 -17.21 24.15 10.71
N GLN A 23 -17.46 23.29 11.68
CA GLN A 23 -17.53 23.61 13.10
C GLN A 23 -16.18 23.35 13.81
N GLY A 24 -15.17 22.85 13.08
CA GLY A 24 -13.86 22.51 13.63
C GLY A 24 -13.78 21.12 14.26
N ASN A 25 -14.80 20.26 14.09
CA ASN A 25 -14.76 18.90 14.61
C ASN A 25 -14.05 17.96 13.63
N VAL A 26 -13.38 16.93 14.16
CA VAL A 26 -12.76 15.88 13.34
C VAL A 26 -13.83 15.11 12.58
N ILE A 27 -13.66 15.00 11.26
CA ILE A 27 -14.51 14.17 10.40
C ILE A 27 -14.07 12.70 10.59
N PRO A 28 -14.94 11.81 11.11
CA PRO A 28 -14.59 10.42 11.34
C PRO A 28 -14.06 9.73 10.07
N ASN A 29 -13.00 8.92 10.23
CA ASN A 29 -12.34 8.14 9.17
C ASN A 29 -11.66 8.93 8.04
N LEU A 30 -11.79 10.26 7.95
CA LEU A 30 -11.26 11.01 6.79
C LEU A 30 -9.73 10.95 6.67
N SER A 31 -9.04 10.75 7.79
CA SER A 31 -7.58 10.58 7.88
C SER A 31 -7.12 9.12 7.86
N THR A 32 -8.04 8.14 7.82
CA THR A 32 -7.71 6.71 7.91
C THR A 32 -8.34 5.84 6.81
N VAL A 33 -9.29 6.37 6.03
CA VAL A 33 -9.99 5.66 4.96
C VAL A 33 -10.04 6.52 3.70
N GLY A 34 -9.73 5.90 2.56
CA GLY A 34 -9.79 6.53 1.24
C GLY A 34 -8.63 7.46 0.92
N TYR A 35 -8.69 8.09 -0.25
CA TYR A 35 -7.55 8.80 -0.85
C TYR A 35 -7.05 9.99 -0.02
N LYS A 36 -7.90 10.61 0.83
CA LYS A 36 -7.49 11.74 1.68
C LYS A 36 -6.56 11.33 2.84
N ALA A 37 -6.54 10.04 3.19
CA ALA A 37 -5.64 9.49 4.21
C ALA A 37 -4.21 9.26 3.69
N VAL A 38 -3.96 9.45 2.39
CA VAL A 38 -2.70 9.06 1.73
C VAL A 38 -1.72 10.22 1.67
N GLY A 39 -0.51 10.01 2.21
CA GLY A 39 0.65 10.85 1.94
C GLY A 39 1.33 10.46 0.62
N VAL A 40 2.14 11.35 0.04
CA VAL A 40 2.91 11.07 -1.18
C VAL A 40 3.90 9.93 -0.90
N PRO A 41 3.75 8.73 -1.53
CA PRO A 41 4.54 7.56 -1.16
C PRO A 41 6.04 7.71 -1.44
N GLY A 42 6.88 7.33 -0.46
CA GLY A 42 8.35 7.45 -0.57
C GLY A 42 9.10 6.13 -0.79
N SER A 43 8.48 4.97 -0.57
CA SER A 43 9.17 3.67 -0.57
C SER A 43 9.97 3.37 -1.84
N VAL A 44 9.40 3.61 -3.01
CA VAL A 44 10.11 3.39 -4.29
C VAL A 44 11.33 4.31 -4.40
N ALA A 45 11.18 5.59 -4.08
CA ALA A 45 12.29 6.55 -4.12
C ALA A 45 13.41 6.16 -3.14
N GLY A 46 13.04 5.74 -1.92
CA GLY A 46 13.98 5.27 -0.90
C GLY A 46 14.74 4.02 -1.33
N MET A 47 14.04 2.97 -1.75
CA MET A 47 14.66 1.72 -2.20
C MET A 47 15.55 1.92 -3.42
N VAL A 48 15.12 2.75 -4.38
CA VAL A 48 15.95 3.10 -5.56
C VAL A 48 17.19 3.87 -5.16
N ALA A 49 17.08 4.86 -4.28
CA ALA A 49 18.22 5.63 -3.80
C ALA A 49 19.21 4.75 -3.02
N ALA A 50 18.71 3.82 -2.21
CA ALA A 50 19.54 2.88 -1.47
C ALA A 50 20.32 1.95 -2.41
N GLU A 51 19.65 1.34 -3.39
CA GLU A 51 20.32 0.45 -4.36
C GLU A 51 21.33 1.23 -5.22
N LYS A 52 21.02 2.47 -5.63
CA LYS A 52 21.97 3.30 -6.39
C LYS A 52 23.23 3.66 -5.59
N LYS A 53 23.09 3.92 -4.29
CA LYS A 53 24.19 4.43 -3.46
C LYS A 53 25.02 3.32 -2.82
N TRP A 54 24.37 2.23 -2.41
CA TRP A 54 25.00 1.16 -1.63
C TRP A 54 24.75 -0.25 -2.20
N GLY A 55 23.88 -0.37 -3.20
CA GLY A 55 23.54 -1.64 -3.84
C GLY A 55 24.66 -2.19 -4.72
N LYS A 56 24.48 -3.45 -5.12
CA LYS A 56 25.48 -4.21 -5.91
C LYS A 56 24.86 -5.03 -7.03
N LEU A 57 23.55 -5.19 -7.06
CA LEU A 57 22.86 -6.11 -7.97
C LEU A 57 22.18 -5.37 -9.12
N GLY A 58 21.78 -4.12 -8.90
CA GLY A 58 21.05 -3.29 -9.84
C GLY A 58 19.53 -3.52 -9.74
N LEU A 59 18.77 -2.44 -10.01
CA LEU A 59 17.31 -2.40 -9.83
C LEU A 59 16.58 -3.55 -10.53
N GLN A 60 16.98 -3.88 -11.76
CA GLN A 60 16.35 -4.95 -12.53
C GLN A 60 16.45 -6.30 -11.83
N LYS A 61 17.59 -6.62 -11.20
CA LYS A 61 17.77 -7.90 -10.51
C LYS A 61 16.98 -7.95 -9.20
N VAL A 62 16.98 -6.87 -8.42
CA VAL A 62 16.33 -6.84 -7.11
C VAL A 62 14.79 -6.81 -7.21
N ILE A 63 14.22 -6.21 -8.26
CA ILE A 63 12.76 -6.16 -8.46
C ILE A 63 12.19 -7.44 -9.09
N LEU A 64 13.02 -8.21 -9.82
CA LEU A 64 12.57 -9.35 -10.62
C LEU A 64 11.78 -10.41 -9.84
N PRO A 65 12.14 -10.79 -8.59
CA PRO A 65 11.35 -11.74 -7.81
C PRO A 65 9.93 -11.23 -7.54
N ALA A 66 9.76 -9.95 -7.21
CA ALA A 66 8.45 -9.36 -6.94
C ALA A 66 7.57 -9.31 -8.20
N ILE A 67 8.17 -9.01 -9.36
CA ILE A 67 7.47 -9.05 -10.66
C ILE A 67 6.92 -10.46 -10.94
N ARG A 68 7.72 -11.50 -10.68
CA ARG A 68 7.27 -12.89 -10.89
C ARG A 68 6.11 -13.24 -9.97
N LEU A 69 6.20 -12.92 -8.68
CA LEU A 69 5.10 -13.16 -7.72
C LEU A 69 3.82 -12.43 -8.13
N ALA A 70 3.92 -11.16 -8.55
CA ALA A 70 2.74 -10.39 -8.96
C ALA A 70 2.11 -10.84 -10.29
N ARG A 71 2.91 -11.39 -11.21
CA ARG A 71 2.43 -11.83 -12.53
C ARG A 71 1.96 -13.28 -12.54
N ASP A 72 2.73 -14.16 -11.92
CA ASP A 72 2.52 -15.61 -11.95
C ASP A 72 1.67 -16.08 -10.76
N GLY A 73 1.52 -15.22 -9.74
CA GLY A 73 0.79 -15.47 -8.51
C GLY A 73 1.56 -16.32 -7.50
N PHE A 74 1.04 -16.42 -6.28
CA PHE A 74 1.56 -17.29 -5.23
C PHE A 74 0.45 -17.88 -4.34
N PRO A 75 0.63 -19.07 -3.74
CA PRO A 75 -0.35 -19.63 -2.83
C PRO A 75 -0.48 -18.74 -1.60
N LEU A 76 -1.69 -18.25 -1.31
CA LEU A 76 -1.95 -17.36 -0.19
C LEU A 76 -1.67 -18.09 1.13
N PRO A 77 -0.69 -17.63 1.93
CA PRO A 77 -0.41 -18.23 3.23
C PRO A 77 -1.60 -18.06 4.18
N ARG A 78 -1.81 -19.06 5.05
CA ARG A 78 -2.98 -19.09 5.96
C ARG A 78 -3.04 -17.85 6.86
N GLU A 79 -1.89 -17.34 7.28
CA GLU A 79 -1.76 -16.17 8.13
C GLU A 79 -2.28 -14.88 7.49
N TYR A 80 -2.32 -14.78 6.15
CA TYR A 80 -2.81 -13.58 5.45
C TYR A 80 -4.30 -13.63 5.09
N VAL A 81 -4.95 -14.79 5.21
CA VAL A 81 -6.38 -14.93 4.87
C VAL A 81 -7.24 -13.95 5.67
N HIS A 82 -6.91 -13.74 6.94
CA HIS A 82 -7.64 -12.79 7.78
C HIS A 82 -7.54 -11.36 7.27
N ASP A 83 -6.35 -10.93 6.83
CA ASP A 83 -6.12 -9.59 6.31
C ASP A 83 -6.88 -9.36 4.99
N PHE A 84 -6.97 -10.38 4.15
CA PHE A 84 -7.70 -10.34 2.87
C PHE A 84 -9.23 -10.32 3.07
N GLN A 85 -9.73 -10.78 4.22
CA GLN A 85 -11.14 -10.69 4.61
C GLN A 85 -11.54 -9.32 5.19
N ASN A 86 -10.62 -8.36 5.23
CA ASN A 86 -10.91 -7.02 5.71
C ASN A 86 -11.97 -6.34 4.82
N LYS A 87 -13.12 -6.04 5.40
CA LYS A 87 -14.25 -5.40 4.71
C LYS A 87 -13.87 -4.06 4.06
N ARG A 88 -12.85 -3.35 4.56
CA ARG A 88 -12.36 -2.10 3.95
C ARG A 88 -11.77 -2.30 2.55
N LEU A 89 -11.20 -3.47 2.25
CA LEU A 89 -10.73 -3.82 0.91
C LEU A 89 -11.89 -3.91 -0.09
N ALA A 90 -13.11 -4.16 0.40
CA ALA A 90 -14.31 -4.20 -0.41
C ALA A 90 -14.94 -2.82 -0.67
N GLU A 91 -14.52 -1.76 0.04
CA GLU A 91 -15.18 -0.44 -0.03
C GLU A 91 -14.90 0.29 -1.36
N PHE A 92 -13.74 0.03 -1.98
CA PHE A 92 -13.32 0.69 -3.22
C PHE A 92 -13.33 -0.31 -4.39
N PRO A 93 -13.81 0.09 -5.59
CA PRO A 93 -13.93 -0.82 -6.74
C PRO A 93 -12.62 -1.53 -7.10
N GLU A 94 -11.50 -0.79 -7.16
CA GLU A 94 -10.20 -1.35 -7.54
C GLU A 94 -9.65 -2.32 -6.48
N SER A 95 -9.79 -1.97 -5.19
CA SER A 95 -9.40 -2.87 -4.11
C SER A 95 -10.26 -4.13 -4.11
N ARG A 96 -11.56 -4.01 -4.38
CA ARG A 96 -12.45 -5.16 -4.50
C ARG A 96 -12.06 -6.06 -5.68
N HIS A 97 -11.73 -5.47 -6.82
CA HIS A 97 -11.32 -6.21 -8.01
C HIS A 97 -10.05 -7.03 -7.79
N ILE A 98 -9.08 -6.48 -7.05
CA ILE A 98 -7.80 -7.15 -6.78
C ILE A 98 -7.92 -8.17 -5.64
N PHE A 99 -8.52 -7.79 -4.51
CA PHE A 99 -8.46 -8.57 -3.26
C PHE A 99 -9.70 -9.46 -3.04
N GLN A 100 -10.66 -9.46 -3.97
CA GLN A 100 -11.81 -10.37 -3.94
C GLN A 100 -11.97 -11.14 -5.25
N ARG A 101 -12.71 -12.24 -5.18
CA ARG A 101 -13.06 -13.13 -6.30
C ARG A 101 -14.57 -13.05 -6.54
N ASP A 102 -14.99 -12.06 -7.32
CA ASP A 102 -16.41 -11.81 -7.65
C ASP A 102 -17.34 -11.73 -6.43
N GLY A 103 -16.85 -11.11 -5.34
CA GLY A 103 -17.58 -10.97 -4.07
C GLY A 103 -17.25 -12.02 -3.01
N ASN A 104 -16.39 -13.01 -3.31
CA ASN A 104 -15.84 -13.96 -2.35
C ASN A 104 -14.43 -13.57 -1.89
N PHE A 105 -14.01 -14.07 -0.72
CA PHE A 105 -12.66 -13.87 -0.19
C PHE A 105 -11.73 -15.03 -0.53
N TYR A 106 -10.46 -14.70 -0.78
CA TYR A 106 -9.41 -15.69 -0.96
C TYR A 106 -9.29 -16.64 0.25
N GLN A 107 -9.02 -17.90 -0.03
CA GLN A 107 -8.77 -18.96 0.94
C GLN A 107 -7.28 -19.31 0.98
N ALA A 108 -6.85 -19.95 2.09
CA ALA A 108 -5.48 -20.42 2.21
C ALA A 108 -5.14 -21.41 1.08
N GLY A 109 -3.99 -21.20 0.45
CA GLY A 109 -3.49 -22.04 -0.65
C GLY A 109 -4.02 -21.68 -2.03
N GLU A 110 -5.03 -20.81 -2.15
CA GLU A 110 -5.43 -20.26 -3.45
C GLU A 110 -4.33 -19.35 -4.02
N ILE A 111 -4.21 -19.30 -5.34
CA ILE A 111 -3.24 -18.43 -6.01
C ILE A 111 -3.78 -17.00 -6.04
N PHE A 112 -3.08 -16.11 -5.33
CA PHE A 112 -3.23 -14.66 -5.44
C PHE A 112 -2.25 -14.11 -6.46
#